data_AF-A0A8S9IA77-F1
#
_entry.id   AF-A0A8S9IA77-F1
#
_cell.length_a   1.000
_cell.length_b   1.000
_cell.length_c   1.000
_cell.angle_alpha   90.00
_cell.angle_beta   90.00
_cell.angle_gamma   90.00
#
_symmetry.space_group_name_H-M   'P 1'
#
loop_
_entity.id
_entity.type
_entity.pdbx_description
1 polymer ?
#
loop_
_entity_poly.entity_id
_entity_poly.type
_entity_poly.pdbx_seq_one_letter_code
_entity_poly.pdbx_strand_id
1 'polypeptide(L)'
;MEALFGYVGARKPSEANTVPQKPTVSTTQTYILDPRKSQNKAIVLKSLGMTKEEIIDLLTEGHDADSDTLEKLSGIAPTPEEQTEIIDFSGDPTKLADAESLLFHILRAVPSAFNRFNVMLFKINYGSEVAQQKGSLQTLESACNELRARGLFMKLLEAILKAGNRMNAGTARGNAQAFNLTALRKLSDVKSVDGKTTLLHFVVEEVVRSEGKRAAMNKISNENTGGDIADASREEQEIEFIKLGLPIIGGLSSEFTNVKKAAGIDYDSFVATTLALGTRLKETKRLLEQSKGKEDGCLTKLRSFFESAEEELRVITEEQLRIMDLVKKTTNYYQAGALKERNLFQLFVIIRDFLGMVDNACSEIARSQRKQRPAATVAGASTSTAATPTAAAPQRNAVRFPILPPNFMSEHSRYSSSDSDSDS
;
A
#
# COMPACT_ATOMS: atom_id res chain seq x y z
N MET A 1 -40.44 8.33 -13.08
CA MET A 1 -39.88 6.97 -13.30
C MET A 1 -40.95 6.01 -13.82
N GLU A 2 -41.93 6.48 -14.60
CA GLU A 2 -43.12 5.69 -15.01
C GLU A 2 -43.06 5.22 -16.48
N ALA A 3 -41.94 5.43 -17.18
CA ALA A 3 -41.78 5.05 -18.59
C ALA A 3 -41.09 3.69 -18.81
N LEU A 4 -40.96 2.84 -17.77
CA LEU A 4 -40.17 1.61 -17.87
C LEU A 4 -40.94 0.31 -17.63
N PHE A 5 -42.17 0.35 -17.10
CA PHE A 5 -42.99 -0.85 -16.88
C PHE A 5 -44.47 -0.59 -17.14
N GLY A 6 -44.87 -0.63 -18.41
CA GLY A 6 -46.29 -0.61 -18.79
C GLY A 6 -46.95 -1.94 -18.48
N TYR A 7 -47.74 -1.99 -17.40
CA TYR A 7 -48.68 -3.08 -17.12
C TYR A 7 -50.10 -2.50 -17.14
N VAL A 8 -50.83 -2.70 -18.24
CA VAL A 8 -52.29 -2.45 -18.28
C VAL A 8 -52.98 -3.79 -18.37
N GLY A 9 -53.43 -4.28 -17.22
CA GLY A 9 -54.33 -5.42 -17.12
C GLY A 9 -55.78 -4.94 -17.12
N ALA A 10 -56.50 -5.17 -18.22
CA ALA A 10 -57.96 -5.31 -18.21
C ALA A 10 -58.39 -6.18 -19.41
N ARG A 11 -58.77 -7.43 -19.15
CA ARG A 11 -59.43 -8.33 -20.11
C ARG A 11 -60.93 -8.01 -20.16
N LYS A 12 -61.53 -8.08 -21.36
CA LYS A 12 -62.75 -8.87 -21.64
C LYS A 12 -62.84 -9.23 -23.16
N PRO A 13 -63.55 -10.31 -23.53
CA PRO A 13 -63.21 -11.14 -24.69
C PRO A 13 -64.07 -10.85 -25.93
N SER A 14 -63.52 -11.11 -27.12
CA SER A 14 -64.31 -11.34 -28.35
C SER A 14 -63.54 -12.29 -29.27
N GLU A 15 -64.29 -13.22 -29.85
CA GLU A 15 -63.84 -14.33 -30.70
C GLU A 15 -63.47 -13.90 -32.14
N ALA A 16 -62.67 -14.79 -32.74
CA ALA A 16 -62.58 -15.15 -34.16
C ALA A 16 -61.91 -14.21 -35.19
N ASN A 17 -60.79 -14.75 -35.70
CA ASN A 17 -60.30 -14.70 -37.07
C ASN A 17 -59.96 -13.35 -37.70
N THR A 18 -58.70 -12.92 -37.56
CA THR A 18 -57.94 -12.39 -38.71
C THR A 18 -56.44 -12.63 -38.51
N VAL A 19 -55.81 -13.18 -39.55
CA VAL A 19 -54.37 -13.47 -39.68
C VAL A 19 -53.52 -12.23 -39.33
N PRO A 20 -52.46 -12.31 -38.50
CA PRO A 20 -51.47 -11.25 -38.46
C PRO A 20 -50.54 -11.40 -39.67
N GLN A 21 -50.75 -10.55 -40.68
CA GLN A 21 -49.73 -10.25 -41.68
C GLN A 21 -48.44 -9.84 -40.95
N LYS A 22 -47.36 -10.59 -41.18
CA LYS A 22 -46.00 -10.12 -40.93
C LYS A 22 -45.80 -8.81 -41.72
N PRO A 23 -45.24 -7.74 -41.13
CA PRO A 23 -44.63 -6.71 -41.93
C PRO A 23 -43.36 -7.32 -42.54
N THR A 24 -43.49 -7.76 -43.80
CA THR A 24 -42.38 -8.07 -44.68
C THR A 24 -41.65 -6.78 -45.04
N VAL A 25 -40.53 -6.52 -44.37
CA VAL A 25 -39.36 -5.90 -45.01
C VAL A 25 -38.19 -6.83 -44.68
N SER A 26 -38.04 -7.88 -45.47
CA SER A 26 -36.81 -8.67 -45.45
C SER A 26 -35.75 -7.88 -46.20
N THR A 27 -35.10 -6.93 -45.53
CA THR A 27 -33.72 -6.59 -45.89
C THR A 27 -32.90 -7.83 -45.57
N THR A 28 -32.67 -8.70 -46.56
CA THR A 28 -31.75 -9.82 -46.45
C THR A 28 -30.36 -9.26 -46.23
N GLN A 29 -30.00 -9.02 -44.98
CA GLN A 29 -28.62 -8.73 -44.57
C GLN A 29 -27.76 -9.96 -44.87
N THR A 30 -26.63 -9.71 -45.51
CA THR A 30 -25.60 -10.71 -45.76
C THR A 30 -24.74 -10.85 -44.51
N TYR A 31 -24.47 -12.09 -44.11
CA TYR A 31 -23.63 -12.42 -42.97
C TYR A 31 -22.37 -13.12 -43.45
N ILE A 32 -21.21 -12.60 -43.07
CA ILE A 32 -19.90 -13.24 -43.24
C ILE A 32 -19.56 -14.04 -41.98
N LEU A 33 -19.80 -13.45 -40.81
CA LEU A 33 -19.52 -14.09 -39.52
C LEU A 33 -20.66 -15.01 -39.11
N ASP A 34 -20.38 -15.92 -38.18
CA ASP A 34 -21.42 -16.66 -37.47
C ASP A 34 -22.46 -15.68 -36.89
N PRO A 35 -23.78 -15.90 -37.09
CA PRO A 35 -24.81 -14.94 -36.69
C PRO A 35 -24.75 -14.54 -35.21
N ARG A 36 -24.37 -15.45 -34.31
CA ARG A 36 -24.26 -15.14 -32.88
C ARG A 36 -23.02 -14.27 -32.61
N LYS A 37 -21.89 -14.56 -33.24
CA LYS A 37 -20.69 -13.70 -33.17
C LYS A 37 -20.99 -12.30 -33.73
N SER A 38 -21.62 -12.24 -34.90
CA SER A 38 -22.02 -10.99 -35.56
C SER A 38 -22.89 -10.14 -34.65
N GLN A 39 -23.92 -10.76 -34.05
CA GLN A 39 -24.81 -10.09 -33.11
C GLN A 39 -24.08 -9.58 -31.86
N ASN A 40 -23.19 -10.38 -31.26
CA ASN A 40 -22.42 -9.97 -30.09
C ASN A 40 -21.54 -8.75 -30.41
N LYS A 41 -20.84 -8.75 -31.56
CA LYS A 41 -20.03 -7.62 -32.00
C LYS A 41 -20.89 -6.38 -32.28
N ALA A 42 -22.06 -6.55 -32.90
CA ALA A 42 -23.00 -5.46 -33.16
C ALA A 42 -23.51 -4.80 -31.86
N ILE A 43 -23.77 -5.59 -30.82
CA ILE A 43 -24.17 -5.09 -29.50
C ILE A 43 -23.06 -4.22 -28.90
N VAL A 44 -21.81 -4.69 -28.93
CA VAL A 44 -20.66 -3.93 -28.42
C VAL A 44 -20.50 -2.61 -29.17
N LEU A 45 -20.54 -2.66 -30.50
CA LEU A 45 -20.43 -1.47 -31.37
C LEU A 45 -21.55 -0.46 -31.09
N LYS A 46 -22.79 -0.93 -30.94
CA LYS A 46 -23.93 -0.08 -30.60
C LYS A 46 -23.77 0.56 -29.21
N SER A 47 -23.15 -0.15 -28.26
CA SER A 47 -22.90 0.38 -26.91
C SER A 47 -21.82 1.47 -26.87
N LEU A 48 -20.91 1.49 -27.86
CA LEU A 48 -19.89 2.53 -27.99
C LEU A 48 -20.47 3.84 -28.51
N GLY A 49 -21.54 3.79 -29.31
CA GLY A 49 -22.16 4.98 -29.88
C GLY A 49 -21.29 5.74 -30.89
N MET A 50 -20.16 5.17 -31.30
CA MET A 50 -19.22 5.77 -32.25
C MET A 50 -19.62 5.48 -33.70
N THR A 51 -19.43 6.48 -34.55
CA THR A 51 -19.56 6.36 -36.00
C THR A 51 -18.31 5.72 -36.61
N LYS A 52 -18.43 5.22 -37.85
CA LYS A 52 -17.30 4.64 -38.58
C LYS A 52 -16.20 5.68 -38.83
N GLU A 53 -16.58 6.92 -39.10
CA GLU A 53 -15.65 8.03 -39.31
C GLU A 53 -14.86 8.33 -38.05
N GLU A 54 -15.52 8.42 -36.88
CA GLU A 54 -14.85 8.65 -35.60
C GLU A 54 -13.85 7.54 -35.25
N ILE A 55 -14.17 6.28 -35.53
CA ILE A 55 -13.25 5.16 -35.27
C ILE A 55 -12.05 5.20 -36.22
N ILE A 56 -12.26 5.51 -37.50
CA ILE A 56 -11.17 5.65 -38.47
C ILE A 56 -10.28 6.83 -38.09
N ASP A 57 -10.88 7.97 -37.74
CA ASP A 57 -10.16 9.18 -37.30
C ASP A 57 -9.34 8.92 -36.03
N LEU A 58 -9.93 8.25 -35.03
CA LEU A 58 -9.23 7.77 -33.84
C LEU A 58 -7.98 6.95 -34.21
N LEU A 59 -8.12 6.04 -35.18
CA LEU A 59 -7.05 5.16 -35.63
C LEU A 59 -6.00 5.85 -36.49
N THR A 60 -6.33 6.90 -37.25
CA THR A 60 -5.39 7.61 -38.16
C THR A 60 -4.69 8.78 -37.49
N GLU A 61 -5.43 9.57 -36.70
CA GLU A 61 -4.89 10.73 -36.00
C GLU A 61 -4.32 10.34 -34.63
N GLY A 62 -4.79 9.24 -34.02
CA GLY A 62 -4.35 8.82 -32.69
C GLY A 62 -4.83 9.79 -31.62
N HIS A 63 -6.14 10.08 -31.61
CA HIS A 63 -6.80 10.81 -30.54
C HIS A 63 -6.81 9.97 -29.25
N ASP A 64 -6.90 10.64 -28.09
CA ASP A 64 -7.02 9.93 -26.83
C ASP A 64 -8.44 9.38 -26.67
N ALA A 65 -8.54 8.12 -26.22
CA ALA A 65 -9.77 7.44 -25.87
C ALA A 65 -9.62 6.84 -24.47
N ASP A 66 -10.72 6.57 -23.79
CA ASP A 66 -10.69 5.91 -22.49
C ASP A 66 -10.45 4.39 -22.59
N SER A 67 -10.08 3.76 -21.47
CA SER A 67 -9.77 2.33 -21.41
C SER A 67 -10.96 1.46 -21.80
N ASP A 68 -12.18 1.80 -21.36
CA ASP A 68 -13.39 1.00 -21.63
C ASP A 68 -13.73 1.00 -23.12
N THR A 69 -13.61 2.16 -23.78
CA THR A 69 -13.74 2.28 -25.23
C THR A 69 -12.72 1.42 -25.98
N LEU A 70 -11.43 1.49 -25.62
CA LEU A 70 -10.38 0.72 -26.29
C LEU A 70 -10.45 -0.78 -25.99
N GLU A 71 -10.87 -1.19 -24.79
CA GLU A 71 -11.11 -2.60 -24.44
C GLU A 71 -12.24 -3.19 -25.29
N LYS A 72 -13.35 -2.47 -25.44
CA LYS A 72 -14.47 -2.87 -26.31
C LYS A 72 -14.05 -2.96 -27.77
N LEU A 73 -13.33 -1.96 -28.29
CA LEU A 73 -12.83 -1.95 -29.68
C LEU A 73 -11.80 -3.06 -29.93
N SER A 74 -10.93 -3.35 -28.97
CA SER A 74 -9.99 -4.47 -29.07
C SER A 74 -10.70 -5.83 -28.98
N GLY A 75 -11.74 -5.93 -28.15
CA GLY A 75 -12.50 -7.16 -27.92
C GLY A 75 -13.37 -7.61 -29.10
N ILE A 76 -13.70 -6.72 -30.04
CA ILE A 76 -14.43 -7.07 -31.27
C ILE A 76 -13.53 -7.52 -32.41
N ALA A 77 -12.22 -7.69 -32.19
CA ALA A 77 -11.29 -8.19 -33.20
C ALA A 77 -11.81 -9.48 -33.88
N PRO A 78 -11.87 -9.54 -35.22
CA PRO A 78 -12.11 -10.77 -35.96
C PRO A 78 -10.84 -11.63 -35.96
N THR A 79 -10.99 -12.95 -36.14
CA THR A 79 -9.83 -13.83 -36.37
C THR A 79 -9.13 -13.46 -37.69
N PRO A 80 -7.87 -13.87 -37.92
CA PRO A 80 -7.18 -13.59 -39.18
C PRO A 80 -7.93 -14.11 -40.42
N GLU A 81 -8.59 -15.26 -40.30
CA GLU A 81 -9.43 -15.85 -41.34
C GLU A 81 -10.67 -14.98 -41.59
N GLU A 82 -11.40 -14.62 -40.51
CA GLU A 82 -12.56 -13.73 -40.57
C GLU A 82 -12.19 -12.35 -41.16
N GLN A 83 -11.02 -11.79 -40.82
CA GLN A 83 -10.53 -10.54 -41.39
C GLN A 83 -10.34 -10.64 -42.90
N THR A 84 -9.78 -11.76 -43.38
CA THR A 84 -9.56 -12.00 -44.81
C THR A 84 -10.90 -12.11 -45.53
N GLU A 85 -11.83 -12.91 -45.00
CA GLU A 85 -13.18 -13.06 -45.57
C GLU A 85 -13.95 -11.73 -45.61
N ILE A 86 -13.84 -10.91 -44.56
CA ILE A 86 -14.43 -9.58 -44.52
C ILE A 86 -13.81 -8.70 -45.61
N ILE A 87 -12.49 -8.57 -45.67
CA ILE A 87 -11.80 -7.66 -46.60
C ILE A 87 -12.03 -8.08 -48.07
N ASP A 88 -12.09 -9.38 -48.34
CA ASP A 88 -12.26 -9.95 -49.69
C ASP A 88 -13.73 -9.99 -50.16
N PHE A 89 -14.67 -9.52 -49.33
CA PHE A 89 -16.07 -9.44 -49.70
C PHE A 89 -16.27 -8.53 -50.93
N SER A 90 -16.74 -9.13 -52.03
CA SER A 90 -16.93 -8.49 -53.33
C SER A 90 -18.36 -7.98 -53.59
N GLY A 91 -19.28 -8.21 -52.64
CA GLY A 91 -20.64 -7.71 -52.70
C GLY A 91 -20.76 -6.24 -52.27
N ASP A 92 -22.01 -5.76 -52.16
CA ASP A 92 -22.32 -4.43 -51.66
C ASP A 92 -22.15 -4.36 -50.12
N PRO A 93 -21.18 -3.61 -49.58
CA PRO A 93 -20.91 -3.55 -48.14
C PRO A 93 -22.05 -2.94 -47.31
N THR A 94 -22.98 -2.22 -47.95
CA THR A 94 -24.17 -1.67 -47.28
C THR A 94 -25.22 -2.73 -46.97
N LYS A 95 -25.09 -3.92 -47.58
CA LYS A 95 -25.96 -5.08 -47.33
C LYS A 95 -25.41 -6.03 -46.28
N LEU A 96 -24.17 -5.83 -45.81
CA LEU A 96 -23.61 -6.60 -44.72
C LEU A 96 -24.35 -6.31 -43.41
N ALA A 97 -24.32 -7.26 -42.48
CA ALA A 97 -24.72 -7.00 -41.10
C ALA A 97 -23.91 -5.84 -40.53
N ASP A 98 -24.52 -5.02 -39.65
CA ASP A 98 -23.95 -3.74 -39.19
C ASP A 98 -22.51 -3.87 -38.67
N ALA A 99 -22.22 -4.93 -37.90
CA ALA A 99 -20.89 -5.20 -37.37
C ALA A 99 -19.86 -5.48 -38.48
N GLU A 100 -20.21 -6.33 -39.44
CA GLU A 100 -19.34 -6.71 -40.56
C GLU A 100 -19.12 -5.54 -41.51
N SER A 101 -20.16 -4.74 -41.76
CA SER A 101 -20.05 -3.51 -42.55
C SER A 101 -19.06 -2.54 -41.89
N LEU A 102 -19.15 -2.33 -40.58
CA LEU A 102 -18.20 -1.46 -39.88
C LEU A 102 -16.77 -2.03 -39.92
N LEU A 103 -16.60 -3.32 -39.62
CA LEU A 103 -15.31 -4.01 -39.66
C LEU A 103 -14.66 -3.94 -41.04
N PHE A 104 -15.46 -4.09 -42.11
CA PHE A 104 -15.02 -3.94 -43.49
C PHE A 104 -14.39 -2.57 -43.74
N HIS A 105 -15.08 -1.49 -43.34
CA HIS A 105 -14.59 -0.14 -43.55
C HIS A 105 -13.34 0.15 -42.71
N ILE A 106 -13.32 -0.26 -41.43
CA ILE A 106 -12.17 -0.08 -40.54
C ILE A 106 -10.94 -0.81 -41.07
N LEU A 107 -11.06 -2.09 -41.43
CA LEU A 107 -9.94 -2.91 -41.90
C LEU A 107 -9.40 -2.45 -43.25
N ARG A 108 -10.26 -1.94 -44.14
CA ARG A 108 -9.81 -1.39 -45.44
C ARG A 108 -9.13 -0.03 -45.29
N ALA A 109 -9.64 0.83 -44.41
CA ALA A 109 -9.04 2.13 -44.15
C ALA A 109 -7.71 1.99 -43.38
N VAL A 110 -7.70 1.13 -42.37
CA VAL A 110 -6.58 0.91 -41.46
C VAL A 110 -6.35 -0.60 -41.30
N PRO A 111 -5.52 -1.24 -42.15
CA PRO A 111 -5.27 -2.69 -42.10
C PRO A 111 -4.71 -3.19 -40.76
N SER A 112 -4.12 -2.31 -39.96
CA SER A 112 -3.57 -2.60 -38.64
C SER A 112 -4.45 -2.14 -37.47
N ALA A 113 -5.74 -1.87 -37.71
CA ALA A 113 -6.67 -1.28 -36.73
C ALA A 113 -6.59 -1.95 -35.35
N PHE A 114 -6.70 -3.29 -35.29
CA PHE A 114 -6.70 -4.02 -34.02
C PHE A 114 -5.35 -4.03 -33.32
N ASN A 115 -4.24 -4.02 -34.07
CA ASN A 115 -2.92 -3.83 -33.47
C ASN A 115 -2.81 -2.46 -32.83
N ARG A 116 -3.31 -1.42 -33.51
CA ARG A 116 -3.30 -0.04 -32.98
C ARG A 116 -4.17 0.09 -31.74
N PHE A 117 -5.38 -0.47 -31.71
CA PHE A 117 -6.22 -0.47 -30.50
C PHE A 117 -5.51 -1.14 -29.31
N ASN A 118 -4.91 -2.31 -29.53
CA ASN A 118 -4.14 -3.00 -28.48
C ASN A 118 -2.96 -2.16 -27.98
N VAL A 119 -2.23 -1.48 -28.88
CA VAL A 119 -1.11 -0.60 -28.52
C VAL A 119 -1.60 0.65 -27.77
N MET A 120 -2.70 1.26 -28.21
CA MET A 120 -3.32 2.41 -27.54
C MET A 120 -3.79 2.02 -26.13
N LEU A 121 -4.42 0.85 -25.98
CA LEU A 121 -4.84 0.32 -24.68
C LEU A 121 -3.63 0.06 -23.77
N PHE A 122 -2.56 -0.54 -24.32
CA PHE A 122 -1.31 -0.73 -23.60
C PHE A 122 -0.73 0.61 -23.12
N LYS A 123 -0.72 1.66 -23.97
CA LYS A 123 -0.23 2.99 -23.62
C LYS A 123 -0.97 3.57 -22.40
N ILE A 124 -2.29 3.42 -22.32
CA ILE A 124 -3.09 3.89 -21.17
C ILE A 124 -2.68 3.15 -19.90
N ASN A 125 -2.65 1.81 -19.96
CA ASN A 125 -2.33 0.99 -18.80
C ASN A 125 -0.88 1.19 -18.33
N TYR A 126 0.06 1.31 -19.27
CA TYR A 126 1.48 1.55 -19.01
C TYR A 126 1.69 2.76 -18.08
N GLY A 127 1.02 3.88 -18.35
CA GLY A 127 1.18 5.09 -17.53
C GLY A 127 0.81 4.88 -16.06
N SER A 128 -0.30 4.18 -15.81
CA SER A 128 -0.75 3.87 -14.45
C SER A 128 0.20 2.91 -13.72
N GLU A 129 0.70 1.89 -14.42
CA GLU A 129 1.61 0.89 -13.87
C GLU A 129 2.99 1.50 -13.54
N VAL A 130 3.51 2.35 -14.42
CA VAL A 130 4.74 3.11 -14.18
C VAL A 130 4.59 4.05 -12.99
N ALA A 131 3.48 4.77 -12.90
CA ALA A 131 3.23 5.67 -11.77
C ALA A 131 3.18 4.90 -10.44
N GLN A 132 2.53 3.74 -10.41
CA GLN A 132 2.51 2.86 -9.24
C GLN A 132 3.91 2.36 -8.87
N GLN A 133 4.72 1.97 -9.86
CA GLN A 133 6.09 1.51 -9.62
C GLN A 133 6.98 2.63 -9.07
N LYS A 134 6.89 3.84 -9.65
CA LYS A 134 7.59 5.04 -9.16
C LYS A 134 7.15 5.41 -7.74
N GLY A 135 5.86 5.34 -7.42
CA GLY A 135 5.35 5.58 -6.07
C GLY A 135 5.87 4.57 -5.05
N SER A 136 6.02 3.31 -5.45
CA SER A 136 6.62 2.25 -4.62
C SER A 136 8.10 2.53 -4.36
N LEU A 137 8.87 2.92 -5.37
CA LEU A 137 10.27 3.33 -5.25
C LEU A 137 10.45 4.49 -4.26
N GLN A 138 9.67 5.55 -4.43
CA GLN A 138 9.70 6.73 -3.55
C GLN A 138 9.32 6.38 -2.10
N THR A 139 8.34 5.49 -1.93
CA THR A 139 7.93 5.00 -0.60
C THR A 139 9.08 4.26 0.08
N LEU A 140 9.76 3.37 -0.63
CA LEU A 140 10.91 2.62 -0.10
C LEU A 140 12.08 3.54 0.26
N GLU A 141 12.41 4.51 -0.60
CA GLU A 141 13.44 5.50 -0.31
C GLU A 141 13.13 6.31 0.95
N SER A 142 11.92 6.85 1.01
CA SER A 142 11.46 7.66 2.15
C SER A 142 11.43 6.83 3.43
N ALA A 143 11.00 5.57 3.36
CA ALA A 143 11.03 4.65 4.49
C ALA A 143 12.45 4.38 4.98
N CYS A 144 13.42 4.22 4.07
CA CYS A 144 14.83 4.11 4.46
C CYS A 144 15.33 5.39 5.14
N ASN A 145 14.96 6.57 4.64
CA ASN A 145 15.35 7.85 5.24
C ASN A 145 14.73 8.04 6.63
N GLU A 146 13.44 7.71 6.81
CA GLU A 146 12.75 7.70 8.11
C GLU A 146 13.48 6.79 9.12
N LEU A 147 13.86 5.58 8.71
CA LEU A 147 14.60 4.66 9.58
C LEU A 147 16.00 5.17 9.93
N ARG A 148 16.69 5.80 8.97
CA ARG A 148 18.04 6.33 9.21
C ARG A 148 18.06 7.62 10.00
N ALA A 149 16.91 8.28 10.15
CA ALA A 149 16.80 9.49 10.94
C ALA A 149 17.11 9.20 12.42
N ARG A 150 17.94 10.06 13.01
CA ARG A 150 18.17 10.04 14.46
C ARG A 150 17.01 10.74 15.14
N GLY A 151 16.54 10.17 16.24
CA GLY A 151 15.42 10.75 16.97
C GLY A 151 14.93 9.84 18.06
N LEU A 152 13.66 10.00 18.39
CA LEU A 152 13.02 9.32 19.49
C LEU A 152 12.99 7.80 19.33
N PHE A 153 12.87 7.30 18.09
CA PHE A 153 12.99 5.88 17.80
C PHE A 153 14.33 5.29 18.27
N MET A 154 15.45 5.96 17.99
CA MET A 154 16.78 5.51 18.45
C MET A 154 16.89 5.53 19.98
N LYS A 155 16.35 6.56 20.64
CA LYS A 155 16.30 6.59 22.12
C LYS A 155 15.52 5.41 22.69
N LEU A 156 14.43 5.01 22.03
CA LEU A 156 13.64 3.87 22.44
C LEU A 156 14.44 2.56 22.28
N LEU A 157 15.15 2.38 21.15
CA LEU A 157 16.05 1.24 20.97
C LEU A 157 17.18 1.20 22.02
N GLU A 158 17.77 2.35 22.36
CA GLU A 158 18.78 2.44 23.41
C GLU A 158 18.22 2.05 24.79
N ALA A 159 17.01 2.51 25.12
CA ALA A 159 16.33 2.15 26.36
C ALA A 159 16.06 0.64 26.44
N ILE A 160 15.65 0.02 25.32
CA ILE A 160 15.46 -1.42 25.20
C ILE A 160 16.79 -2.16 25.41
N LEU A 161 17.88 -1.71 24.77
CA LEU A 161 19.20 -2.32 24.92
C LEU A 161 19.68 -2.25 26.38
N LYS A 162 19.55 -1.09 27.03
CA LYS A 162 19.91 -0.91 28.44
C LYS A 162 19.11 -1.86 29.33
N ALA A 163 17.78 -1.91 29.18
CA ALA A 163 16.92 -2.78 29.97
C ALA A 163 17.29 -4.26 29.77
N GLY A 164 17.51 -4.67 28.51
CA GLY A 164 17.96 -6.01 28.17
C GLY A 164 19.31 -6.36 28.81
N ASN A 165 20.30 -5.46 28.76
CA ASN A 165 21.61 -5.68 29.37
C ASN A 165 21.53 -5.83 30.89
N ARG A 166 20.71 -5.02 31.56
CA ARG A 166 20.50 -5.12 33.01
C ARG A 166 19.84 -6.43 33.41
N MET A 167 18.82 -6.85 32.67
CA MET A 167 18.12 -8.11 32.93
C MET A 167 18.99 -9.35 32.68
N ASN A 168 19.91 -9.26 31.73
CA ASN A 168 20.80 -10.36 31.35
C ASN A 168 22.20 -10.22 31.98
N ALA A 169 22.37 -9.37 33.00
CA ALA A 169 23.64 -9.19 33.69
C ALA A 169 24.18 -10.53 34.23
N GLY A 170 25.46 -10.81 34.01
CA GLY A 170 26.09 -12.07 34.39
C GLY A 170 25.79 -13.26 33.46
N THR A 171 25.04 -13.06 32.37
CA THR A 171 24.81 -14.09 31.34
C THR A 171 25.56 -13.74 30.05
N ALA A 172 25.69 -14.71 29.13
CA ALA A 172 26.24 -14.48 27.79
C ALA A 172 25.45 -13.46 26.93
N ARG A 173 24.24 -13.06 27.37
CA ARG A 173 23.41 -12.04 26.71
C ARG A 173 23.50 -10.67 27.37
N GLY A 174 24.26 -10.53 28.47
CA GLY A 174 24.55 -9.24 29.10
C GLY A 174 25.63 -8.47 28.36
N ASN A 175 25.78 -7.18 28.67
CA ASN A 175 26.79 -6.27 28.08
C ASN A 175 26.81 -6.25 26.54
N ALA A 176 25.67 -6.52 25.89
CA ALA A 176 25.52 -6.44 24.45
C ALA A 176 25.68 -5.00 23.97
N GLN A 177 26.31 -4.83 22.81
CA GLN A 177 26.47 -3.52 22.14
C GLN A 177 25.30 -3.20 21.20
N ALA A 178 24.59 -4.24 20.75
CA ALA A 178 23.44 -4.13 19.87
C ALA A 178 22.54 -5.37 20.04
N PHE A 179 21.32 -5.28 19.51
CA PHE A 179 20.41 -6.42 19.39
C PHE A 179 19.76 -6.42 18.01
N ASN A 180 19.39 -7.60 17.51
CA ASN A 180 18.65 -7.72 16.26
C ASN A 180 17.19 -7.27 16.47
N LEU A 181 16.66 -6.43 15.59
CA LEU A 181 15.30 -5.88 15.72
C LEU A 181 14.18 -6.92 15.73
N THR A 182 14.42 -8.15 15.28
CA THR A 182 13.47 -9.27 15.49
C THR A 182 13.14 -9.50 16.97
N ALA A 183 14.02 -9.11 17.90
CA ALA A 183 13.79 -9.18 19.33
C ALA A 183 12.67 -8.24 19.82
N LEU A 184 12.35 -7.16 19.08
CA LEU A 184 11.30 -6.21 19.44
C LEU A 184 9.94 -6.87 19.65
N ARG A 185 9.65 -7.91 18.86
CA ARG A 185 8.40 -8.69 18.96
C ARG A 185 8.23 -9.46 20.28
N LYS A 186 9.33 -9.67 21.02
CA LYS A 186 9.31 -10.42 22.29
C LYS A 186 9.12 -9.53 23.51
N LEU A 187 9.16 -8.21 23.35
CA LEU A 187 9.10 -7.27 24.48
C LEU A 187 7.74 -7.29 25.19
N SER A 188 6.67 -7.65 24.48
CA SER A 188 5.33 -7.86 25.05
C SER A 188 5.20 -9.17 25.82
N ASP A 189 6.06 -10.15 25.56
CA ASP A 189 5.97 -11.51 26.13
C ASP A 189 6.68 -11.60 27.49
N VAL A 190 7.63 -10.71 27.73
CA VAL A 190 8.41 -10.65 28.97
C VAL A 190 7.68 -9.78 29.97
N LYS A 191 7.34 -10.33 31.15
CA LYS A 191 6.51 -9.67 32.16
C LYS A 191 7.24 -9.51 33.49
N SER A 192 6.87 -8.50 34.26
CA SER A 192 7.37 -8.32 35.63
C SER A 192 6.88 -9.42 36.55
N VAL A 193 7.47 -9.52 37.75
CA VAL A 193 7.11 -10.52 38.78
C VAL A 193 5.61 -10.51 39.11
N ASP A 194 4.96 -9.33 39.07
CA ASP A 194 3.52 -9.16 39.31
C ASP A 194 2.64 -9.67 38.16
N GLY A 195 3.23 -10.04 37.01
CA GLY A 195 2.54 -10.52 35.82
C GLY A 195 1.69 -9.48 35.07
N LYS A 196 1.70 -8.21 35.50
CA LYS A 196 0.84 -7.15 34.95
C LYS A 196 1.57 -6.31 33.92
N THR A 197 2.78 -5.87 34.21
CA THR A 197 3.55 -4.96 33.35
C THR A 197 4.49 -5.76 32.43
N THR A 198 4.45 -5.49 31.13
CA THR A 198 5.42 -6.09 30.19
C THR A 198 6.71 -5.26 30.15
N LEU A 199 7.80 -5.85 29.66
CA LEU A 199 9.05 -5.12 29.44
C LEU A 199 8.84 -3.94 28.48
N LEU A 200 8.00 -4.12 27.45
CA LEU A 200 7.63 -3.01 26.56
C LEU A 200 6.96 -1.86 27.32
N HIS A 201 5.96 -2.14 28.17
CA HIS A 201 5.28 -1.11 28.96
C HIS A 201 6.26 -0.35 29.85
N PHE A 202 7.12 -1.09 30.56
CA PHE A 202 8.13 -0.50 31.42
C PHE A 202 9.06 0.45 30.63
N VAL A 203 9.59 0.00 29.50
CA VAL A 203 10.51 0.81 28.69
C VAL A 203 9.81 2.03 28.11
N VAL A 204 8.61 1.86 27.55
CA VAL A 204 7.83 2.98 27.00
C VAL A 204 7.53 4.01 28.09
N GLU A 205 7.11 3.58 29.29
CA GLU A 205 6.83 4.49 30.40
C GLU A 205 8.07 5.25 30.85
N GLU A 206 9.24 4.61 30.89
CA GLU A 206 10.50 5.26 31.26
C GLU A 206 10.93 6.29 30.20
N VAL A 207 10.78 5.99 28.91
CA VAL A 207 11.08 6.95 27.84
C VAL A 207 10.07 8.11 27.86
N VAL A 208 8.78 7.83 28.09
CA VAL A 208 7.73 8.85 28.32
C VAL A 208 8.14 9.78 29.47
N ARG A 209 8.53 9.24 30.62
CA ARG A 209 8.94 10.02 31.79
C ARG A 209 10.16 10.89 31.49
N SER A 210 11.17 10.33 30.82
CA SER A 210 12.39 11.05 30.45
C SER A 210 12.12 12.21 29.47
N GLU A 211 11.31 11.98 28.43
CA GLU A 211 10.93 13.02 27.48
C GLU A 211 10.01 14.08 28.10
N GLY A 212 9.12 13.66 29.00
CA GLY A 212 8.28 14.56 29.79
C GLY A 212 9.08 15.49 30.70
N LYS A 213 10.08 14.95 31.40
CA LYS A 213 11.02 15.74 32.20
C LYS A 213 11.78 16.75 31.33
N ARG A 214 12.28 16.32 30.16
CA ARG A 214 12.94 17.21 29.20
C ARG A 214 12.01 18.34 28.74
N ALA A 215 10.75 18.02 28.43
CA ALA A 215 9.74 19.00 28.03
C ALA A 215 9.43 19.99 29.17
N ALA A 216 9.31 19.51 30.41
CA ALA A 216 9.12 20.36 31.59
C ALA A 216 10.31 21.32 31.78
N MET A 217 11.55 20.82 31.73
CA MET A 217 12.75 21.66 31.85
C MET A 217 12.82 22.74 30.76
N ASN A 218 12.45 22.40 29.52
CA ASN A 218 12.39 23.38 28.43
C ASN A 218 11.34 24.48 28.69
N LYS A 219 10.18 24.15 29.28
CA LYS A 219 9.17 25.15 29.65
C LYS A 219 9.66 26.09 30.75
N ILE A 220 10.31 25.53 31.77
CA ILE A 220 10.89 26.31 32.88
C ILE A 220 11.90 27.35 32.34
N SER A 221 12.74 26.94 31.38
CA SER A 221 13.72 27.83 30.75
C SER A 221 13.11 28.92 29.87
N ASN A 222 11.88 28.75 29.35
CA ASN A 222 11.26 29.66 28.40
C ASN A 222 10.21 30.60 29.01
N GLU A 223 9.51 30.17 30.08
CA GLU A 223 8.33 30.89 30.59
C GLU A 223 8.48 31.37 32.05
N ASN A 224 9.64 31.19 32.69
CA ASN A 224 9.91 31.62 34.08
C ASN A 224 8.84 31.11 35.10
N THR A 225 8.15 30.02 34.76
CA THR A 225 7.07 29.35 35.51
C THR A 225 7.58 28.17 36.35
N GLY A 226 8.89 28.15 36.66
CA GLY A 226 9.55 27.02 37.34
C GLY A 226 9.15 26.75 38.78
N GLY A 227 8.41 27.65 39.43
CA GLY A 227 8.00 27.52 40.83
C GLY A 227 7.04 26.36 41.08
N ASP A 228 6.00 26.22 40.25
CA ASP A 228 4.88 25.30 40.52
C ASP A 228 5.26 23.81 40.36
N ILE A 229 6.21 23.48 39.47
CA ILE A 229 6.68 22.10 39.26
C ILE A 229 7.70 21.69 40.34
N ALA A 230 8.51 22.63 40.83
CA ALA A 230 9.54 22.36 41.83
C ALA A 230 8.96 22.16 43.25
N ASP A 231 7.83 22.81 43.55
CA ASP A 231 7.13 22.72 44.84
C ASP A 231 6.16 21.52 44.95
N ALA A 232 5.86 20.86 43.82
CA ALA A 232 4.98 19.70 43.77
C ALA A 232 5.61 18.45 44.43
N SER A 233 4.77 17.54 44.95
CA SER A 233 5.25 16.28 45.50
C SER A 233 5.98 15.44 44.45
N ARG A 234 6.84 14.51 44.87
CA ARG A 234 7.54 13.62 43.93
C ARG A 234 6.55 12.80 43.07
N GLU A 235 5.44 12.36 43.64
CA GLU A 235 4.40 11.66 42.88
C GLU A 235 3.69 12.58 41.87
N GLU A 236 3.43 13.83 42.25
CA GLU A 236 2.79 14.83 41.35
C GLU A 236 3.70 15.20 40.18
N GLN A 237 5.00 15.38 40.43
CA GLN A 237 6.01 15.60 39.39
C GLN A 237 6.08 14.41 38.41
N GLU A 238 6.06 13.18 38.91
CA GLU A 238 6.07 11.98 38.05
C GLU A 238 4.83 11.87 37.17
N ILE A 239 3.64 12.19 37.71
CA ILE A 239 2.39 12.25 36.94
C ILE A 239 2.47 13.34 35.86
N GLU A 240 3.02 14.51 36.20
CA GLU A 240 3.17 15.61 35.25
C GLU A 240 4.15 15.27 34.12
N PHE A 241 5.30 14.68 34.43
CA PHE A 241 6.25 14.23 33.41
C PHE A 241 5.59 13.20 32.47
N ILE A 242 4.87 12.22 33.01
CA ILE A 242 4.17 11.24 32.17
C ILE A 242 3.13 11.93 31.28
N LYS A 243 2.37 12.90 31.81
CA LYS A 243 1.38 13.68 31.05
C LYS A 243 2.02 14.46 29.89
N LEU A 244 3.19 15.07 30.10
CA LEU A 244 3.90 15.81 29.06
C LEU A 244 4.58 14.91 28.03
N GLY A 245 5.09 13.74 28.47
CA GLY A 245 5.81 12.80 27.61
C GLY A 245 4.93 11.91 26.75
N LEU A 246 3.73 11.52 27.22
CA LEU A 246 2.80 10.66 26.49
C LEU A 246 2.49 11.13 25.05
N PRO A 247 2.15 12.41 24.78
CA PRO A 247 1.90 12.86 23.41
C PRO A 247 3.16 12.82 22.53
N ILE A 248 4.35 12.96 23.11
CA ILE A 248 5.61 12.89 22.38
C ILE A 248 5.85 11.45 21.88
N ILE A 249 5.73 10.46 22.78
CA ILE A 249 5.92 9.05 22.40
C ILE A 249 4.76 8.53 21.54
N GLY A 250 3.52 8.90 21.87
CA GLY A 250 2.34 8.54 21.08
C GLY A 250 2.33 9.18 19.68
N GLY A 251 3.07 10.28 19.48
CA GLY A 251 3.29 10.89 18.17
C GLY A 251 4.30 10.15 17.29
N LEU A 252 5.16 9.29 17.87
CA LEU A 252 6.27 8.64 17.15
C LEU A 252 5.80 7.87 15.91
N SER A 253 4.69 7.14 16.01
CA SER A 253 4.12 6.35 14.90
C SER A 253 3.79 7.20 13.67
N SER A 254 3.57 8.51 13.84
CA SER A 254 3.31 9.43 12.72
C SER A 254 4.57 9.83 11.95
N GLU A 255 5.76 9.70 12.53
CA GLU A 255 7.04 9.99 11.84
C GLU A 255 7.44 8.89 10.84
N PHE A 256 6.80 7.73 10.90
CA PHE A 256 7.14 6.53 10.13
C PHE A 256 6.06 6.13 9.12
N THR A 257 5.39 7.10 8.50
CA THR A 257 4.28 6.80 7.57
C THR A 257 4.74 6.00 6.36
N ASN A 258 5.92 6.27 5.81
CA ASN A 258 6.41 5.56 4.64
C ASN A 258 6.92 4.17 5.01
N VAL A 259 7.50 3.97 6.19
CA VAL A 259 7.80 2.62 6.71
C VAL A 259 6.54 1.77 6.79
N LYS A 260 5.42 2.32 7.27
CA LYS A 260 4.15 1.59 7.34
C LYS A 260 3.60 1.23 5.96
N LYS A 261 3.75 2.11 4.97
CA LYS A 261 3.40 1.83 3.56
C LYS A 261 4.33 0.78 2.94
N ALA A 262 5.64 0.91 3.13
CA ALA A 262 6.66 -0.01 2.64
C ALA A 262 6.46 -1.44 3.16
N ALA A 263 5.98 -1.58 4.40
CA ALA A 263 5.62 -2.88 4.98
C ALA A 263 4.46 -3.60 4.27
N GLY A 264 3.69 -2.91 3.42
CA GLY A 264 2.63 -3.47 2.60
C GLY A 264 3.05 -3.83 1.17
N ILE A 265 4.28 -3.49 0.77
CA ILE A 265 4.80 -3.81 -0.57
C ILE A 265 5.28 -5.27 -0.58
N ASP A 266 4.80 -6.05 -1.54
CA ASP A 266 5.30 -7.41 -1.77
C ASP A 266 6.60 -7.38 -2.58
N TYR A 267 7.64 -8.04 -2.07
CA TYR A 267 8.97 -8.02 -2.67
C TYR A 267 8.99 -8.67 -4.07
N ASP A 268 8.43 -9.88 -4.19
CA ASP A 268 8.52 -10.65 -5.43
C ASP A 268 7.70 -9.96 -6.53
N SER A 269 6.51 -9.44 -6.22
CA SER A 269 5.69 -8.63 -7.11
C SER A 269 6.39 -7.33 -7.53
N PHE A 270 6.99 -6.61 -6.58
CA PHE A 270 7.71 -5.35 -6.86
C PHE A 270 8.88 -5.55 -7.83
N VAL A 271 9.68 -6.60 -7.65
CA VAL A 271 10.80 -6.94 -8.54
C VAL A 271 10.30 -7.43 -9.90
N ALA A 272 9.26 -8.27 -9.92
CA ALA A 272 8.73 -8.83 -11.16
C ALA A 272 8.06 -7.78 -12.07
N THR A 273 7.45 -6.73 -11.48
CA THR A 273 6.66 -5.73 -12.22
C THR A 273 7.48 -5.03 -13.30
N THR A 274 8.68 -4.53 -13.00
CA THR A 274 9.54 -3.83 -13.97
C THR A 274 9.90 -4.75 -15.16
N LEU A 275 10.24 -6.00 -14.88
CA LEU A 275 10.59 -6.99 -15.91
C LEU A 275 9.39 -7.37 -16.78
N ALA A 276 8.23 -7.59 -16.17
CA ALA A 276 6.99 -7.92 -16.86
C ALA A 276 6.53 -6.76 -17.76
N LEU A 277 6.64 -5.52 -17.27
CA LEU A 277 6.33 -4.32 -18.05
C LEU A 277 7.28 -4.18 -19.24
N GLY A 278 8.58 -4.41 -19.06
CA GLY A 278 9.56 -4.38 -20.15
C GLY A 278 9.34 -5.46 -21.20
N THR A 279 8.93 -6.66 -20.79
CA THR A 279 8.58 -7.73 -21.73
C THR A 279 7.37 -7.36 -22.56
N ARG A 280 6.28 -6.88 -21.92
CA ARG A 280 5.07 -6.44 -22.62
C ARG A 280 5.33 -5.25 -23.54
N LEU A 281 6.16 -4.29 -23.12
CA LEU A 281 6.56 -3.15 -23.94
C LEU A 281 7.22 -3.61 -25.25
N LYS A 282 8.19 -4.52 -25.16
CA LYS A 282 8.88 -5.08 -26.33
C LYS A 282 7.95 -5.87 -27.23
N GLU A 283 7.08 -6.70 -26.66
CA GLU A 283 6.12 -7.49 -27.43
C GLU A 283 5.12 -6.59 -28.18
N THR A 284 4.58 -5.58 -27.50
CA THR A 284 3.61 -4.64 -28.07
C THR A 284 4.26 -3.76 -29.15
N LYS A 285 5.51 -3.33 -28.94
CA LYS A 285 6.30 -2.61 -29.95
C LYS A 285 6.49 -3.46 -31.22
N ARG A 286 6.84 -4.74 -31.07
CA ARG A 286 6.98 -5.67 -32.19
C ARG A 286 5.67 -5.84 -32.97
N LEU A 287 4.51 -5.88 -32.28
CA LEU A 287 3.20 -5.94 -32.96
C LEU A 287 2.94 -4.67 -33.80
N LEU A 288 3.36 -3.50 -33.30
CA LEU A 288 3.29 -2.25 -34.06
C LEU A 288 4.24 -2.27 -35.28
N GLU A 289 5.47 -2.74 -35.13
CA GLU A 289 6.45 -2.82 -36.22
C GLU A 289 6.05 -3.81 -37.33
N GLN A 290 5.32 -4.87 -36.99
CA GLN A 290 4.78 -5.82 -37.97
C GLN A 290 3.56 -5.27 -38.72
N SER A 291 3.00 -4.14 -38.29
CA SER A 291 1.82 -3.55 -38.90
C SER A 291 2.16 -2.95 -40.26
N LYS A 292 1.56 -3.50 -41.32
CA LYS A 292 1.66 -2.97 -42.68
C LYS A 292 0.76 -1.73 -42.81
N GLY A 293 1.27 -0.65 -43.37
CA GLY A 293 0.49 0.58 -43.60
C GLY A 293 1.36 1.76 -44.02
N LYS A 294 0.72 2.83 -44.50
CA LYS A 294 1.38 4.13 -44.66
C LYS A 294 1.59 4.73 -43.27
N GLU A 295 2.70 5.44 -43.10
CA GLU A 295 2.93 6.24 -41.89
C GLU A 295 1.85 7.32 -41.78
N ASP A 296 1.20 7.40 -40.61
CA ASP A 296 0.18 8.39 -40.27
C ASP A 296 0.44 8.98 -38.87
N GLY A 297 -0.40 9.94 -38.48
CA GLY A 297 -0.26 10.65 -37.20
C GLY A 297 -0.31 9.70 -36.00
N CYS A 298 -1.17 8.69 -36.05
CA CYS A 298 -1.29 7.67 -35.02
C CYS A 298 0.00 6.84 -34.88
N LEU A 299 0.52 6.26 -35.98
CA LEU A 299 1.76 5.48 -35.94
C LEU A 299 2.94 6.30 -35.44
N THR A 300 3.05 7.57 -35.86
CA THR A 300 4.10 8.48 -35.40
C THR A 300 4.01 8.71 -33.88
N LYS A 301 2.81 8.99 -33.37
CA LYS A 301 2.56 9.14 -31.92
C LYS A 301 2.89 7.85 -31.16
N LEU A 302 2.44 6.69 -31.64
CA LEU A 302 2.69 5.41 -30.99
C LEU A 302 4.19 5.04 -30.98
N ARG A 303 4.93 5.32 -32.07
CA ARG A 303 6.38 5.11 -32.11
C ARG A 303 7.11 6.01 -31.12
N SER A 304 6.76 7.29 -31.05
CA SER A 304 7.34 8.22 -30.07
C SER A 304 7.05 7.80 -28.62
N PHE A 305 5.86 7.24 -28.36
CA PHE A 305 5.52 6.66 -27.06
C PHE A 305 6.48 5.51 -26.70
N PHE A 306 6.75 4.57 -27.61
CA PHE A 306 7.65 3.46 -27.33
C PHE A 306 9.08 3.91 -27.06
N GLU A 307 9.59 4.89 -27.82
CA GLU A 307 10.93 5.47 -27.58
C GLU A 307 11.01 6.09 -26.18
N SER A 308 10.00 6.88 -25.79
CA SER A 308 9.91 7.47 -24.45
C SER A 308 9.76 6.42 -23.35
N ALA A 309 8.92 5.40 -23.57
CA ALA A 309 8.63 4.35 -22.60
C ALA A 309 9.82 3.40 -22.37
N GLU A 310 10.63 3.14 -23.40
CA GLU A 310 11.86 2.35 -23.27
C GLU A 310 12.90 3.08 -22.41
N GLU A 311 13.09 4.38 -22.65
CA GLU A 311 13.99 5.20 -21.86
C GLU A 311 13.49 5.37 -20.41
N GLU A 312 12.20 5.64 -20.23
CA GLU A 312 11.59 5.74 -18.91
C GLU A 312 11.74 4.43 -18.11
N LEU A 313 11.53 3.28 -18.75
CA LEU A 313 11.68 1.99 -18.09
C LEU A 313 13.15 1.67 -17.76
N ARG A 314 14.10 2.10 -18.61
CA ARG A 314 15.54 2.01 -18.31
C ARG A 314 15.86 2.76 -17.02
N VAL A 315 15.41 4.01 -16.91
CA VAL A 315 15.59 4.83 -15.70
C VAL A 315 14.93 4.20 -14.48
N ILE A 316 13.71 3.68 -14.59
CA ILE A 316 13.02 2.99 -13.48
C ILE A 316 13.80 1.74 -13.03
N THR A 317 14.38 1.00 -13.98
CA THR A 317 15.18 -0.20 -13.66
C THR A 317 16.45 0.16 -12.90
N GLU A 318 17.16 1.20 -13.35
CA GLU A 318 18.35 1.72 -12.66
C GLU A 318 18.01 2.23 -11.25
N GLU A 319 16.89 2.94 -11.12
CA GLU A 319 16.41 3.44 -9.84
C GLU A 319 15.98 2.31 -8.90
N GLN A 320 15.34 1.26 -9.43
CA GLN A 320 15.01 0.07 -8.66
C GLN A 320 16.25 -0.59 -8.08
N LEU A 321 17.33 -0.74 -8.86
CA LEU A 321 18.59 -1.27 -8.36
C LEU A 321 19.20 -0.38 -7.26
N ARG A 322 19.20 0.94 -7.46
CA ARG A 322 19.70 1.92 -6.48
C ARG A 322 18.91 1.84 -5.16
N ILE A 323 17.59 1.85 -5.23
CA ILE A 323 16.71 1.76 -4.05
C ILE A 323 16.86 0.42 -3.34
N MET A 324 16.98 -0.68 -4.08
CA MET A 324 17.20 -2.00 -3.47
C MET A 324 18.54 -2.07 -2.71
N ASP A 325 19.59 -1.43 -3.23
CA ASP A 325 20.86 -1.29 -2.49
C ASP A 325 20.71 -0.42 -1.23
N LEU A 326 19.94 0.69 -1.31
CA LEU A 326 19.63 1.52 -0.15
C LEU A 326 18.86 0.74 0.94
N VAL A 327 17.84 -0.03 0.54
CA VAL A 327 17.10 -0.91 1.44
C VAL A 327 18.05 -1.91 2.08
N LYS A 328 18.89 -2.59 1.29
CA LYS A 328 19.89 -3.55 1.79
C LYS A 328 20.84 -2.92 2.80
N LYS A 329 21.40 -1.74 2.49
CA LYS A 329 22.25 -0.98 3.42
C LYS A 329 21.51 -0.68 4.72
N THR A 330 20.24 -0.24 4.63
CA THR A 330 19.41 0.09 5.80
C THR A 330 19.05 -1.13 6.62
N THR A 331 18.77 -2.26 6.00
CA THR A 331 18.54 -3.50 6.72
C THR A 331 19.80 -3.99 7.42
N ASN A 332 20.96 -3.91 6.78
CA ASN A 332 22.26 -4.26 7.38
C ASN A 332 22.63 -3.37 8.57
N TYR A 333 22.18 -2.11 8.59
CA TYR A 333 22.40 -1.21 9.72
C TYR A 333 21.73 -1.72 11.01
N TYR A 334 20.59 -2.39 10.88
CA TYR A 334 19.80 -2.90 12.02
C TYR A 334 19.93 -4.41 12.27
N GLN A 335 20.39 -5.18 11.28
CA GLN A 335 20.50 -6.62 11.34
C GLN A 335 21.90 -7.03 10.86
N ALA A 336 22.76 -7.44 11.79
CA ALA A 336 24.06 -8.00 11.45
C ALA A 336 23.89 -9.43 10.91
N GLY A 337 24.35 -9.70 9.68
CA GLY A 337 24.39 -11.03 9.07
C GLY A 337 24.06 -11.05 7.58
N ALA A 338 24.33 -12.17 6.91
CA ALA A 338 23.97 -12.37 5.51
C ALA A 338 22.45 -12.50 5.36
N LEU A 339 21.79 -11.44 4.90
CA LEU A 339 20.36 -11.44 4.62
C LEU A 339 20.08 -12.01 3.24
N LYS A 340 19.09 -12.91 3.16
CA LYS A 340 18.47 -13.31 1.90
C LYS A 340 17.70 -12.11 1.34
N GLU A 341 17.79 -11.86 0.04
CA GLU A 341 17.17 -10.69 -0.60
C GLU A 341 15.66 -10.59 -0.35
N ARG A 342 14.95 -11.73 -0.29
CA ARG A 342 13.52 -11.77 0.04
C ARG A 342 13.16 -11.27 1.44
N ASN A 343 14.12 -11.19 2.36
CA ASN A 343 13.89 -10.71 3.72
C ASN A 343 14.14 -9.20 3.86
N LEU A 344 14.49 -8.49 2.78
CA LEU A 344 14.85 -7.07 2.86
C LEU A 344 13.68 -6.20 3.37
N PHE A 345 12.44 -6.49 2.95
CA PHE A 345 11.26 -5.73 3.39
C PHE A 345 10.73 -6.16 4.76
N GLN A 346 11.21 -7.28 5.32
CA GLN A 346 10.80 -7.76 6.64
C GLN A 346 11.12 -6.75 7.75
N LEU A 347 12.16 -5.93 7.56
CA LEU A 347 12.49 -4.85 8.48
C LEU A 347 11.33 -3.86 8.63
N PHE A 348 10.75 -3.39 7.52
CA PHE A 348 9.63 -2.45 7.55
C PHE A 348 8.43 -3.03 8.31
N VAL A 349 8.14 -4.32 8.11
CA VAL A 349 7.09 -5.04 8.84
C VAL A 349 7.38 -5.08 10.34
N ILE A 350 8.60 -5.42 10.74
CA ILE A 350 9.00 -5.46 12.16
C ILE A 350 8.82 -4.09 12.81
N ILE A 351 9.23 -3.02 12.15
CA ILE A 351 9.13 -1.66 12.69
C ILE A 351 7.67 -1.21 12.77
N ARG A 352 6.87 -1.42 11.73
CA ARG A 352 5.43 -1.12 11.76
C ARG A 352 4.75 -1.81 12.94
N ASP A 353 4.98 -3.13 13.10
CA ASP A 353 4.38 -3.90 14.18
C ASP A 353 4.83 -3.37 15.54
N PHE A 354 6.12 -3.04 15.68
CA PHE A 354 6.67 -2.47 16.91
C PHE A 354 6.07 -1.11 17.26
N LEU A 355 5.93 -0.20 16.30
CA LEU A 355 5.27 1.09 16.51
C LEU A 355 3.82 0.90 16.96
N GLY A 356 3.08 -0.05 16.37
CA GLY A 356 1.74 -0.39 16.84
C GLY A 356 1.71 -0.92 18.28
N MET A 357 2.72 -1.70 18.69
CA MET A 357 2.85 -2.14 20.09
C MET A 357 3.15 -0.96 21.03
N VAL A 358 3.96 0.01 20.61
CA VAL A 358 4.25 1.24 21.37
C VAL A 358 3.00 2.11 21.52
N ASP A 359 2.21 2.28 20.46
CA ASP A 359 0.95 3.04 20.49
C ASP A 359 -0.04 2.42 21.48
N ASN A 360 -0.15 1.09 21.49
CA ASN A 360 -0.97 0.35 22.45
C ASN A 360 -0.47 0.55 23.89
N ALA A 361 0.84 0.45 24.12
CA ALA A 361 1.44 0.66 25.44
C ALA A 361 1.20 2.10 25.95
N CYS A 362 1.35 3.12 25.10
CA CYS A 362 1.04 4.50 25.44
C CYS A 362 -0.44 4.67 25.84
N SER A 363 -1.35 4.02 25.10
CA SER A 363 -2.79 4.05 25.38
C SER A 363 -3.14 3.35 26.71
N GLU A 364 -2.43 2.27 27.06
CA GLU A 364 -2.58 1.59 28.35
C GLU A 364 -2.04 2.41 29.52
N ILE A 365 -0.85 3.01 29.38
CA ILE A 365 -0.26 3.90 30.38
C ILE A 365 -1.19 5.11 30.65
N ALA A 366 -1.71 5.73 29.59
CA ALA A 366 -2.65 6.84 29.71
C ALA A 366 -3.95 6.45 30.43
N ARG A 367 -4.46 5.22 30.21
CA ARG A 367 -5.63 4.70 30.93
C ARG A 367 -5.34 4.44 32.41
N SER A 368 -4.17 3.92 32.73
CA SER A 368 -3.75 3.66 34.12
C SER A 368 -3.61 4.95 34.92
N GLN A 369 -3.07 6.01 34.34
CA GLN A 369 -2.97 7.33 34.95
C GLN A 369 -4.34 7.95 35.29
N ARG A 370 -5.35 7.75 34.43
CA ARG A 370 -6.72 8.23 34.70
C ARG A 370 -7.39 7.50 35.86
N LYS A 371 -7.06 6.22 36.08
CA LYS A 371 -7.60 5.40 37.18
C LYS A 371 -6.94 5.70 38.53
N GLN A 372 -5.73 6.26 38.54
CA GLN A 372 -5.00 6.63 39.76
C GLN A 372 -5.37 8.03 40.31
N ARG A 373 -6.09 8.88 39.55
CA ARG A 373 -6.67 10.11 40.12
C ARG A 373 -7.84 9.73 41.03
N PRO A 374 -7.86 10.12 42.31
CA PRO A 374 -9.05 9.96 43.13
C PRO A 374 -10.18 10.78 42.50
N ALA A 375 -11.35 10.15 42.34
CA ALA A 375 -12.55 10.87 41.94
C ALA A 375 -12.80 11.99 42.95
N ALA A 376 -12.85 13.23 42.46
CA ALA A 376 -13.46 14.31 43.22
C ALA A 376 -14.88 13.85 43.58
N THR A 377 -15.20 13.99 44.87
CA THR A 377 -16.41 13.62 45.58
C THR A 377 -17.69 13.73 44.74
N VAL A 378 -18.33 12.59 44.47
CA VAL A 378 -19.79 12.52 44.39
C VAL A 378 -20.23 11.30 45.18
N ALA A 379 -20.81 11.54 46.34
CA ALA A 379 -21.46 10.54 47.16
C ALA A 379 -22.67 9.96 46.41
N GLY A 380 -22.83 8.63 46.40
CA GLY A 380 -24.09 8.04 45.97
C GLY A 380 -24.01 6.58 45.53
N ALA A 381 -24.46 5.71 46.43
CA ALA A 381 -25.08 4.41 46.19
C ALA A 381 -24.24 3.28 45.56
N SER A 382 -23.91 2.34 46.45
CA SER A 382 -23.55 0.95 46.19
C SER A 382 -24.63 0.18 45.41
N THR A 383 -24.24 -0.52 44.35
CA THR A 383 -24.89 -1.76 43.91
C THR A 383 -23.86 -2.74 43.37
N SER A 384 -23.80 -3.89 44.03
CA SER A 384 -23.01 -5.07 43.67
C SER A 384 -23.66 -5.83 42.51
N THR A 385 -22.89 -6.05 41.43
CA THR A 385 -23.21 -7.10 40.45
C THR A 385 -21.96 -7.93 40.20
N ALA A 386 -22.02 -9.20 40.59
CA ALA A 386 -21.00 -10.20 40.37
C ALA A 386 -20.85 -10.49 38.87
N ALA A 387 -19.61 -10.55 38.38
CA ALA A 387 -19.27 -11.02 37.05
C ALA A 387 -18.52 -12.36 37.16
N THR A 388 -19.07 -13.35 36.48
CA THR A 388 -18.61 -14.75 36.34
C THR A 388 -17.26 -14.83 35.61
N PRO A 389 -16.36 -15.78 35.93
CA PRO A 389 -15.05 -15.85 35.28
C PRO A 389 -15.14 -16.52 33.90
N THR A 390 -14.68 -15.82 32.86
CA THR A 390 -14.52 -16.38 31.51
C THR A 390 -13.16 -17.07 31.36
N ALA A 391 -13.18 -18.18 30.62
CA ALA A 391 -12.14 -19.22 30.53
C ALA A 391 -10.70 -18.75 30.26
N ALA A 392 -9.76 -19.41 30.94
CA ALA A 392 -8.32 -19.24 30.77
C ALA A 392 -7.82 -19.79 29.43
N ALA A 393 -7.16 -18.92 28.64
CA ALA A 393 -6.33 -19.33 27.52
C ALA A 393 -5.00 -19.93 28.02
N PRO A 394 -4.37 -20.87 27.28
CA PRO A 394 -3.25 -21.66 27.78
C PRO A 394 -2.02 -20.79 28.06
N GLN A 395 -1.55 -20.85 29.31
CA GLN A 395 -0.33 -20.17 29.75
C GLN A 395 0.89 -20.75 29.02
N ARG A 396 1.45 -19.99 28.09
CA ARG A 396 2.84 -20.18 27.66
C ARG A 396 3.76 -19.62 28.75
N ASN A 397 4.80 -20.37 29.11
CA ASN A 397 5.78 -20.03 30.13
C ASN A 397 6.36 -18.62 29.90
N ALA A 398 5.82 -17.62 30.61
CA ALA A 398 6.26 -16.24 30.52
C ALA A 398 7.57 -16.06 31.30
N VAL A 399 8.60 -15.56 30.63
CA VAL A 399 9.87 -15.20 31.27
C VAL A 399 9.61 -13.97 32.14
N ARG A 400 9.96 -14.08 33.44
CA ARG A 400 9.73 -13.01 34.43
C ARG A 400 10.98 -12.17 34.64
N PHE A 401 10.84 -10.84 34.77
CA PHE A 401 11.96 -9.94 35.09
C PHE A 401 11.78 -9.26 36.46
N PRO A 402 12.87 -8.98 37.19
CA PRO A 402 12.82 -8.28 38.47
C PRO A 402 12.38 -6.82 38.28
N ILE A 403 11.73 -6.23 39.29
CA ILE A 403 11.33 -4.81 39.25
C ILE A 403 12.59 -3.95 39.10
N LEU A 404 12.72 -3.24 37.98
CA LEU A 404 13.85 -2.35 37.73
C LEU A 404 13.66 -1.04 38.52
N PRO A 405 14.75 -0.45 39.07
CA PRO A 405 14.65 0.72 39.93
C PRO A 405 14.16 1.97 39.18
N PRO A 406 13.50 2.92 39.87
CA PRO A 406 13.17 4.24 39.32
C PRO A 406 14.46 4.95 38.84
N ASN A 407 14.40 5.69 37.74
CA ASN A 407 15.52 6.42 37.14
C ASN A 407 16.60 5.56 36.45
N PHE A 408 16.25 4.34 36.01
CA PHE A 408 17.16 3.40 35.34
C PHE A 408 17.92 3.98 34.14
N MET A 409 17.38 5.00 33.46
CA MET A 409 18.06 5.65 32.32
C MET A 409 19.14 6.68 32.71
N SER A 410 19.25 7.05 34.00
CA SER A 410 20.01 8.22 34.48
C SER A 410 21.45 7.92 34.88
N GLU A 411 21.86 6.65 34.94
CA GLU A 411 23.24 6.27 35.25
C GLU A 411 24.13 6.52 34.02
N HIS A 412 24.61 7.75 33.88
CA HIS A 412 25.86 7.99 33.15
C HIS A 412 26.97 7.21 33.85
N SER A 413 27.71 6.45 33.07
CA SER A 413 28.86 5.64 33.46
C SER A 413 29.82 6.40 34.37
N ARG A 414 29.74 6.17 35.68
CA ARG A 414 30.85 6.38 36.60
C ARG A 414 31.65 5.08 36.68
N TYR A 415 32.42 4.80 35.64
CA TYR A 415 33.64 4.02 35.80
C TYR A 415 34.79 5.01 35.71
N SER A 416 35.09 5.63 36.84
CA SER A 416 36.30 6.41 37.02
C SER A 416 37.46 5.43 37.02
N SER A 417 38.41 5.61 36.10
CA SER A 417 39.71 4.96 36.20
C SER A 417 40.38 5.46 37.46
N SER A 418 40.59 4.56 38.41
CA SER A 418 41.57 4.73 39.48
C SER A 418 41.98 3.34 39.88
N ASP A 419 43.13 2.91 39.40
CA ASP A 419 44.07 2.13 40.18
C ASP A 419 45.45 2.39 39.58
N SER A 420 46.10 3.38 40.20
CA SER A 420 47.54 3.55 40.16
C SER A 420 48.15 2.73 41.30
N ASP A 421 49.19 1.99 40.92
CA ASP A 421 50.45 1.78 41.62
C ASP A 421 50.70 0.55 42.52
N SER A 422 51.93 0.06 42.28
CA SER A 422 52.87 -0.66 43.16
C SER A 422 52.52 -2.15 43.44
N ASP A 423 53.40 -3.13 43.23
CA ASP A 423 54.83 -3.15 43.56
C ASP A 423 55.54 -4.39 42.96
N SER A 424 56.86 -4.21 42.74
CA SER A 424 57.96 -5.20 42.61
C SER A 424 58.02 -6.17 41.42
#